data_AF-A0A4R0UNX5-F1
#
_entry.id   AF-A0A4R0UNX5-F1
#
_cell.length_a   1.000
_cell.length_b   1.000
_cell.length_c   1.000
_cell.angle_alpha   90.00
_cell.angle_beta   90.00
_cell.angle_gamma   90.00
#
_symmetry.space_group_name_H-M   'P 1'
#
loop_
_entity.id
_entity.type
_entity.pdbx_description
1 polymer ?
#
loop_
_entity_poly.entity_id
_entity_poly.type
_entity_poly.pdbx_seq_one_letter_code
_entity_poly.pdbx_strand_id
1 'polypeptide(L)' 'MVEPIDLTQQALNALAVAGLGNDSPAEAFVIGYRNGWQQAVDLCIRIETAINNETEETNEHHQQ' A
#
# COMPACT_ATOMS: atom_id res chain seq x y z
N MET A 1 5.62 -28.23 22.65
CA MET A 1 6.73 -27.27 22.51
C MET A 1 6.47 -26.53 21.21
N VAL A 2 6.39 -25.21 21.21
CA VAL A 2 6.18 -24.41 19.98
C VAL A 2 7.53 -24.26 19.31
N GLU A 3 7.60 -24.62 18.02
CA GLU A 3 8.80 -24.41 17.21
C GLU A 3 9.14 -22.90 17.17
N PRO A 4 10.41 -22.50 17.30
CA PRO A 4 10.82 -21.10 17.15
C PRO A 4 10.38 -20.56 15.78
N ILE A 5 9.88 -19.32 15.75
CA ILE A 5 9.52 -18.65 14.49
C ILE A 5 10.80 -18.47 13.66
N ASP A 6 10.80 -19.03 12.45
CA ASP A 6 11.82 -18.78 11.44
C ASP A 6 11.55 -17.45 10.73
N LEU A 7 12.19 -16.39 11.23
CA LEU A 7 12.08 -15.03 10.68
C LEU A 7 12.65 -14.93 9.25
N THR A 8 13.62 -15.77 8.90
CA THR A 8 14.20 -15.78 7.55
C THR A 8 13.17 -16.34 6.57
N GLN A 9 12.53 -17.46 6.89
CA GLN A 9 11.49 -18.02 6.04
C GLN A 9 10.26 -17.10 5.94
N GLN A 10 9.89 -16.43 7.03
CA GLN A 10 8.82 -15.43 7.01
C GLN A 10 9.14 -14.27 6.06
N ALA A 11 10.38 -13.76 6.09
CA ALA A 11 10.81 -12.69 5.19
C ALA A 11 10.80 -13.14 3.72
N LEU A 12 11.32 -14.33 3.41
CA LEU A 12 11.30 -14.89 2.05
C LEU A 12 9.87 -15.06 1.52
N ASN A 13 8.95 -15.53 2.36
CA ASN A 13 7.54 -15.66 1.99
C ASN A 13 6.91 -14.29 1.71
N ALA A 14 7.21 -13.27 2.53
CA ALA A 14 6.73 -11.91 2.32
C ALA A 14 7.24 -11.32 0.99
N LEU A 15 8.51 -11.56 0.65
CA LEU A 15 9.08 -11.17 -0.64
C LEU A 15 8.38 -11.87 -1.80
N ALA A 16 8.15 -13.18 -1.70
CA ALA A 16 7.44 -13.94 -2.73
C ALA A 16 6.00 -13.43 -2.94
N VAL A 17 5.25 -13.16 -1.86
CA VAL A 17 3.89 -12.57 -1.91
C VAL A 17 3.90 -11.20 -2.57
N ALA A 18 4.93 -10.40 -2.32
CA ALA A 18 5.10 -9.09 -2.97
C ALA A 18 5.55 -9.18 -4.44
N GLY A 19 5.78 -10.38 -4.98
CA GLY A 19 6.30 -10.60 -6.33
C GLY A 19 7.81 -10.43 -6.48
N LEU A 20 8.53 -10.33 -5.37
CA LEU A 20 9.96 -9.98 -5.27
C LEU A 20 10.85 -11.17 -4.87
N GLY A 21 10.31 -12.40 -4.90
CA GLY A 21 11.03 -13.60 -4.46
C GLY A 21 12.24 -13.97 -5.34
N ASN A 22 12.31 -13.43 -6.56
CA ASN A 22 13.42 -13.64 -7.50
C ASN A 22 14.44 -12.48 -7.50
N ASP A 23 14.10 -11.36 -6.86
CA ASP A 23 14.98 -10.19 -6.78
C ASP A 23 15.98 -10.37 -5.63
N SER A 24 17.14 -9.73 -5.74
CA SER A 24 18.04 -9.68 -4.58
C SER A 24 17.36 -8.93 -3.42
N PRO A 25 17.72 -9.20 -2.15
CA PRO A 25 17.13 -8.48 -1.01
C PRO A 25 17.22 -6.95 -1.12
N ALA A 26 18.29 -6.43 -1.74
CA ALA A 26 18.46 -5.00 -1.96
C ALA A 26 17.49 -4.45 -3.04
N GLU A 27 17.32 -5.17 -4.15
CA GLU A 27 16.35 -4.81 -5.19
C GLU A 27 14.92 -4.88 -4.66
N ALA A 28 14.60 -5.95 -3.94
CA ALA A 28 13.30 -6.14 -3.31
C ALA A 28 12.97 -5.00 -2.32
N PHE A 29 13.94 -4.54 -1.53
CA PHE A 29 13.78 -3.40 -0.64
C PHE A 29 13.43 -2.11 -1.42
N VAL A 30 14.18 -1.80 -2.48
CA VAL A 30 13.95 -0.60 -3.29
C VAL A 30 12.59 -0.66 -4.01
N ILE A 31 12.23 -1.81 -4.57
CA ILE A 31 10.94 -2.01 -5.25
C ILE A 31 9.79 -1.87 -4.24
N GLY A 32 9.89 -2.53 -3.09
CA GLY A 32 8.90 -2.44 -2.02
C GLY A 32 8.69 -1.00 -1.54
N TYR A 33 9.78 -0.25 -1.31
CA TYR A 33 9.71 1.16 -0.92
C TYR A 33 8.99 2.03 -1.96
N ARG A 34 9.37 1.90 -3.24
CA ARG A 34 8.75 2.67 -4.34
C ARG A 34 7.28 2.34 -4.50
N ASN A 35 6.93 1.06 -4.47
CA ASN A 35 5.55 0.60 -4.60
C ASN A 35 4.68 1.05 -3.43
N GLY A 36 5.19 0.91 -2.20
CA GLY A 36 4.50 1.36 -1.00
C GLY A 36 4.27 2.88 -1.00
N TRP A 37 5.28 3.66 -1.43
CA TRP A 37 5.15 5.11 -1.56
C TRP A 37 4.06 5.50 -2.57
N GLN A 38 4.05 4.88 -3.75
CA GLN A 38 3.03 5.16 -4.77
C GLN A 38 1.62 4.82 -4.26
N GLN A 39 1.45 3.66 -3.62
CA GLN A 39 0.16 3.25 -3.05
C GLN A 39 -0.34 4.23 -1.99
N ALA A 40 0.55 4.77 -1.15
CA ALA A 40 0.19 5.77 -0.16
C ALA A 40 -0.28 7.08 -0.81
N VAL A 41 0.43 7.55 -1.84
CA VAL A 41 0.05 8.74 -2.61
C VAL A 41 -1.31 8.53 -3.29
N ASP A 42 -1.51 7.38 -3.95
CA ASP A 42 -2.77 7.05 -4.62
C ASP A 42 -3.94 7.01 -3.63
N LEU A 43 -3.72 6.51 -2.41
CA LEU A 43 -4.72 6.52 -1.36
C LEU A 43 -5.09 7.96 -0.94
N CYS A 44 -4.09 8.83 -0.73
CA CYS A 44 -4.34 10.23 -0.40
C CYS A 44 -5.18 10.92 -1.47
N ILE A 45 -4.84 10.72 -2.75
CA ILE A 45 -5.60 11.28 -3.88
C ILE A 45 -7.05 10.78 -3.88
N ARG A 46 -7.27 9.48 -3.65
CA ARG A 46 -8.63 8.90 -3.59
C ARG A 46 -9.45 9.49 -2.45
N ILE A 47 -8.85 9.67 -1.28
CA ILE A 47 -9.51 10.28 -0.12
C ILE A 47 -9.87 11.74 -0.41
N GLU A 48 -8.91 12.52 -0.94
CA GLU A 48 -9.15 13.92 -1.33
C GLU A 48 -10.29 14.03 -2.34
N THR A 49 -10.28 13.19 -3.38
CA THR A 49 -11.32 13.17 -4.41
C THR A 49 -12.69 12.84 -3.82
N ALA A 50 -12.78 11.85 -2.92
CA ALA A 50 -14.02 11.48 -2.27
C ALA A 50 -14.58 12.64 -1.41
N ILE A 51 -13.73 13.29 -0.62
CA ILE A 51 -14.12 14.45 0.20
C ILE A 51 -14.62 15.61 -0.68
N ASN A 52 -13.92 15.89 -1.78
CA ASN A 52 -14.31 16.98 -2.68
C ASN A 52 -15.67 16.68 -3.33
N ASN A 53 -15.91 15.45 -3.80
CA ASN A 53 -17.19 15.06 -4.38
C ASN A 53 -18.35 15.16 -3.37
N GLU A 54 -18.16 14.69 -2.13
CA GLU A 54 -19.16 14.82 -1.06
C GLU A 54 -19.48 16.30 -0.75
N THR A 55 -18.46 17.16 -0.81
CA THR A 55 -18.59 18.61 -0.58
C THR A 55 -19.31 19.30 -1.74
N GLU A 56 -19.05 18.90 -2.99
CA GLU A 56 -19.75 19.43 -4.16
C GLU A 56 -21.24 19.02 -4.15
N GLU A 57 -21.55 17.75 -3.90
CA GLU A 57 -22.93 17.26 -3.79
C GLU A 57 -23.73 17.99 -2.69
N THR A 58 -23.12 18.21 -1.52
CA THR A 58 -23.78 18.95 -0.43
C THR A 58 -23.95 20.44 -0.71
N ASN A 59 -23.08 21.07 -1.49
CA ASN A 59 -23.24 22.47 -1.90
C ASN A 59 -24.35 22.66 -2.93
N GLU A 60 -24.53 21.72 -3.87
CA GLU A 60 -25.61 21.76 -4.86
C GLU A 60 -27.00 21.59 -4.22
N HIS A 61 -27.13 20.71 -3.22
CA HIS A 61 -28.38 20.51 -2.49
C HIS A 61 -28.81 21.70 -1.62
N HIS A 62 -27.89 22.57 -1.21
CA HIS A 62 -28.21 23.79 -0.44
C HIS A 62 -28.54 25.02 -1.31
N GLN A 63 -28.32 24.94 -2.62
CA GLN A 63 -28.59 26.04 -3.57
C GLN A 63 -29.90 25.89 -4.35
N GLN A 64 -30.66 24.81 -4.12
CA GLN A 64 -32.03 24.58 -4.63
C GLN A 64 -33.07 24.92 -3.56
#